data_AF-A0A015KCB9-F1
#
_entry.id   AF-A0A015KCB9-F1
#
_cell.length_a   1.000
_cell.length_b   1.000
_cell.length_c   1.000
_cell.angle_alpha   90.00
_cell.angle_beta   90.00
_cell.angle_gamma   90.00
#
_symmetry.space_group_name_H-M   'P 1'
#
loop_
_entity.id
_entity.type
_entity.pdbx_description
1 polymer ?
#
loop_
_entity_poly.entity_id
_entity_poly.type
_entity_poly.pdbx_seq_one_letter_code
_entity_poly.pdbx_strand_id
1 'polypeptide(L)'
;MAMSLNCLLLGKTSLSDSFTVNLYETNNVGDSKVLFNSLKIGDLKYIIYNEVRGGNLNEVKINCKKMTLWKVDVTFGDFTEE
;
A
#
# COMPACT_ATOMS: atom_id res chain seq x y z
N MET A 1 -9.70 -6.71 -8.79
CA MET A 1 -8.88 -5.72 -8.06
C MET A 1 -9.86 -4.79 -7.39
N ALA A 2 -9.76 -4.61 -6.07
CA ALA A 2 -10.70 -3.80 -5.28
C ALA A 2 -10.21 -2.36 -5.14
N MET A 3 -8.89 -2.16 -5.00
CA MET A 3 -8.26 -0.84 -4.87
C MET A 3 -6.78 -0.94 -5.25
N SER A 4 -6.17 0.17 -5.70
CA SER A 4 -4.72 0.30 -5.84
C SER A 4 -4.19 1.37 -4.90
N LEU A 5 -3.03 1.11 -4.29
CA LEU A 5 -2.32 2.03 -3.41
C LEU A 5 -1.05 2.49 -4.10
N ASN A 6 -0.94 3.79 -4.35
CA ASN A 6 0.32 4.38 -4.79
C ASN A 6 1.16 4.73 -3.58
N CYS A 7 2.33 4.12 -3.49
CA CYS A 7 3.23 4.19 -2.35
C CYS A 7 4.54 4.86 -2.76
N LEU A 8 5.06 5.73 -1.89
CA LEU A 8 6.40 6.30 -2.00
C LEU A 8 7.13 6.04 -0.70
N LEU A 9 8.36 5.54 -0.78
CA LEU A 9 9.17 5.28 0.40
C LEU A 9 9.71 6.59 0.98
N LEU A 10 9.69 6.70 2.31
CA LEU A 10 10.32 7.82 3.00
C LEU A 10 11.81 7.89 2.64
N GLY A 11 12.28 9.09 2.27
CA GLY A 11 13.63 9.33 1.78
C GLY A 11 13.79 9.25 0.25
N LYS A 12 12.76 8.79 -0.47
CA LYS A 12 12.64 8.96 -1.92
C LYS A 12 11.77 10.18 -2.21
N THR A 13 12.21 11.04 -3.12
CA THR A 13 11.52 12.29 -3.45
C THR A 13 11.00 12.32 -4.88
N SER A 14 11.45 11.40 -5.75
CA SER A 14 10.96 11.31 -7.11
C SER A 14 9.71 10.45 -7.21
N LEU A 15 8.74 10.90 -8.00
CA LEU A 15 7.57 10.08 -8.36
C LEU A 15 7.97 8.80 -9.12
N SER A 16 9.12 8.79 -9.79
CA SER A 16 9.66 7.59 -10.44
C SER A 16 10.09 6.50 -9.45
N ASP A 17 10.29 6.85 -8.18
CA ASP A 17 10.56 5.90 -7.09
C ASP A 17 9.27 5.39 -6.42
N SER A 18 8.10 5.84 -6.89
CA SER A 18 6.82 5.32 -6.41
C SER A 18 6.53 3.94 -6.99
N PHE A 19 5.72 3.17 -6.27
CA PHE A 19 5.28 1.85 -6.67
C PHE A 19 3.81 1.65 -6.30
N THR A 20 3.14 0.79 -7.06
CA THR A 20 1.72 0.51 -6.86
C THR A 20 1.54 -0.85 -6.19
N VAL A 21 0.73 -0.87 -5.14
CA VAL A 21 0.32 -2.10 -4.45
C VAL A 21 -1.15 -2.35 -4.73
N ASN A 22 -1.47 -3.49 -5.31
CA ASN A 22 -2.84 -3.85 -5.65
C ASN A 22 -3.50 -4.58 -4.48
N LEU A 23 -4.66 -4.08 -4.05
CA LEU A 23 -5.55 -4.76 -3.12
C LEU A 23 -6.66 -5.45 -3.90
N TYR A 24 -6.97 -6.68 -3.49
CA TYR A 24 -7.99 -7.52 -4.11
C TYR A 24 -9.17 -7.71 -3.15
N GLU A 25 -10.28 -8.25 -3.66
CA GLU A 25 -11.44 -8.61 -2.81
C GLU A 25 -11.04 -9.52 -1.64
N THR A 26 -10.03 -10.36 -1.86
CA THR A 26 -9.40 -11.19 -0.84
C THR A 26 -7.89 -11.11 -0.98
N ASN A 27 -7.20 -10.85 0.13
CA ASN A 27 -5.76 -10.57 0.18
C ASN A 27 -5.07 -11.62 1.03
N ASN A 28 -3.88 -12.04 0.60
CA ASN A 28 -3.04 -12.94 1.39
C ASN A 28 -2.23 -12.12 2.39
N VAL A 29 -2.39 -12.42 3.68
CA VAL A 29 -1.69 -11.77 4.79
C VAL A 29 -1.05 -12.87 5.63
N GLY A 30 0.23 -13.13 5.38
CA GLY A 30 0.91 -14.33 5.87
C GLY A 30 0.21 -15.59 5.36
N ASP A 31 -0.14 -16.47 6.28
CA ASP A 31 -0.86 -17.72 5.98
C ASP A 31 -2.39 -17.54 5.98
N SER A 32 -2.89 -16.31 6.18
CA SER A 32 -4.31 -16.00 6.25
C SER A 32 -4.84 -15.30 5.00
N LYS A 33 -6.11 -15.51 4.69
CA LYS A 33 -6.85 -14.75 3.67
C LYS A 33 -7.78 -13.75 4.36
N VAL A 34 -7.67 -12.49 3.99
CA VAL A 34 -8.45 -11.38 4.58
C VAL A 34 -9.22 -10.65 3.49
N LEU A 35 -10.52 -10.47 3.71
CA LEU A 35 -11.38 -9.71 2.81
C LEU A 35 -10.98 -8.24 2.79
N PHE A 36 -11.12 -7.57 1.65
CA PHE A 36 -10.79 -6.14 1.49
C PHE A 36 -11.42 -5.27 2.59
N ASN A 37 -12.72 -5.41 2.82
CA ASN A 37 -13.46 -4.65 3.84
C ASN A 37 -13.08 -4.98 5.30
N SER A 38 -12.24 -5.99 5.52
CA SER A 38 -11.77 -6.42 6.83
C SER A 38 -10.29 -6.15 7.06
N LEU A 39 -9.60 -5.55 6.08
CA LEU A 39 -8.17 -5.23 6.19
C LEU A 39 -7.94 -4.21 7.30
N LYS A 40 -7.04 -4.56 8.22
CA LYS A 40 -6.52 -3.65 9.24
C LYS A 40 -5.23 -3.00 8.76
N ILE A 41 -4.83 -1.94 9.44
CA ILE A 41 -3.57 -1.25 9.14
C ILE A 41 -2.34 -2.17 9.18
N GLY A 42 -2.34 -3.18 10.06
CA GLY A 42 -1.28 -4.19 10.13
C GLY A 42 -1.21 -5.07 8.88
N ASP A 43 -2.36 -5.43 8.33
CA ASP A 43 -2.47 -6.22 7.12
C ASP A 43 -1.96 -5.43 5.91
N LEU A 44 -2.35 -4.15 5.80
CA LEU A 44 -1.83 -3.25 4.77
C LEU A 44 -0.31 -3.10 4.84
N LYS A 45 0.25 -2.93 6.04
CA LYS A 45 1.72 -2.89 6.23
C LYS A 45 2.39 -4.17 5.73
N TYR A 46 1.78 -5.32 6.02
CA TYR A 46 2.31 -6.61 5.59
C TYR A 46 2.27 -6.76 4.06
N ILE A 47 1.14 -6.41 3.42
CA ILE A 47 0.98 -6.48 1.96
C ILE A 47 1.99 -5.58 1.26
N ILE A 48 2.10 -4.31 1.67
CA ILE A 48 3.07 -3.36 1.11
C ILE A 48 4.51 -3.85 1.32
N TYR A 49 4.83 -4.39 2.50
CA TYR A 49 6.14 -4.95 2.78
C TYR A 49 6.48 -6.14 1.86
N ASN A 50 5.52 -7.04 1.61
CA ASN A 50 5.72 -8.16 0.71
C ASN A 50 5.90 -7.71 -0.74
N GLU A 51 5.18 -6.69 -1.20
CA GLU A 51 5.37 -6.12 -2.54
C GLU A 51 6.79 -5.57 -2.70
N VAL A 52 7.29 -4.81 -1.72
CA VAL A 52 8.64 -4.26 -1.78
C VAL A 52 9.72 -5.34 -1.65
N ARG A 53 9.51 -6.34 -0.78
CA ARG A 53 10.47 -7.43 -0.57
C ARG A 53 10.51 -8.42 -1.72
N GLY A 54 9.36 -8.71 -2.34
CA GLY A 54 9.22 -9.68 -3.42
C GLY A 54 9.42 -9.08 -4.82
N GLY A 55 9.34 -7.75 -4.95
CA GLY A 55 9.55 -7.04 -6.20
C GLY A 55 11.00 -6.70 -6.52
N ASN A 56 11.22 -6.00 -7.64
CA ASN A 56 12.53 -5.51 -8.11
C ASN A 56 13.23 -4.51 -7.17
N LEU A 57 12.67 -4.23 -5.99
CA LEU A 57 13.18 -3.32 -4.97
C LEU A 57 14.04 -4.04 -3.93
N ASN A 58 14.77 -5.09 -4.34
CA ASN A 58 15.65 -5.92 -3.50
C ASN A 58 16.72 -5.13 -2.72
N GLU A 59 16.95 -3.86 -3.07
CA GLU A 59 17.88 -2.97 -2.35
C GLU A 59 17.27 -2.32 -1.11
N VAL A 60 15.94 -2.33 -0.95
CA VAL A 60 15.28 -1.61 0.15
C VAL A 60 15.05 -2.53 1.35
N LYS A 61 15.92 -2.44 2.36
CA LYS A 61 15.72 -3.06 3.68
C LYS A 61 14.65 -2.31 4.48
N ILE A 62 13.37 -2.47 4.13
CA ILE A 62 12.25 -1.94 4.92
C ILE A 62 12.04 -2.83 6.15
N ASN A 63 11.92 -2.23 7.32
CA ASN A 63 11.44 -2.92 8.51
C ASN A 63 9.91 -2.73 8.62
N CYS A 64 9.15 -3.80 8.36
CA CYS A 64 7.68 -3.80 8.42
C CYS A 64 7.13 -3.23 9.75
N LYS A 65 7.77 -3.53 10.89
CA LYS A 65 7.34 -3.01 12.21
C LYS A 65 7.58 -1.51 12.38
N LYS A 66 8.59 -0.96 11.70
CA LYS A 66 8.93 0.48 11.73
C LYS A 66 8.28 1.28 10.60
N MET A 67 7.57 0.61 9.69
CA MET A 67 6.91 1.28 8.58
C MET A 67 5.78 2.17 9.11
N THR A 68 5.92 3.47 8.91
CA THR A 68 4.90 4.46 9.25
C THR A 68 4.17 4.82 7.96
N LEU A 69 2.94 4.34 7.83
CA LEU A 69 2.09 4.65 6.68
C LEU A 69 1.52 6.05 6.89
N TRP A 70 1.87 6.98 6.01
CA TRP A 70 1.20 8.27 5.92
C TRP A 70 0.05 8.11 4.93
N LYS A 71 -1.19 8.16 5.41
CA LYS A 71 -2.36 8.25 4.55
C LYS A 71 -2.58 9.72 4.21
N VAL A 72 -2.55 10.07 2.92
CA VAL A 72 -3.20 11.30 2.45
C VAL A 72 -4.55 10.84 1.91
N ASP A 73 -5.62 11.11 2.66
CA ASP A 73 -6.98 11.00 2.11
C ASP A 73 -7.16 12.18 1.16
N VAL A 74 -7.38 11.90 -0.12
CA VAL A 74 -7.95 12.88 -1.04
C VAL A 74 -9.31 12.36 -1.44
N THR A 75 -10.32 12.74 -0.65
CA THR A 75 -11.71 12.67 -1.08
C THR A 75 -11.92 13.76 -2.12
N PHE A 76 -12.10 13.37 -3.38
CA PHE A 76 -12.71 14.25 -4.35
C PHE A 76 -14.19 14.35 -3.98
N GLY A 77 -14.61 15.54 -3.53
CA GLY A 77 -16.03 15.86 -3.57
C GLY A 77 -16.45 15.88 -5.03
N ASP A 78 -17.62 15.32 -5.34
CA ASP A 78 -18.25 15.52 -6.64
C ASP A 78 -18.49 17.03 -6.82
N PHE A 79 -17.58 17.71 -7.53
CA PHE A 79 -17.83 19.06 -8.00
C PHE A 79 -18.83 18.95 -9.14
N THR A 80 -20.12 19.06 -8.78
CA THR A 80 -21.14 19.50 -9.73
C THR A 80 -21.11 21.03 -9.69
N GLU A 81 -20.34 21.63 -10.59
CA GLU A 81 -20.61 23.01 -11.01
C GLU A 81 -21.82 22.94 -11.94
N GLU A 82 -22.99 23.32 -11.42
CA GLU A 82 -24.15 23.73 -12.21
C GLU A 82 -24.25 25.25 -12.20
#